data_AF-A0A7G8GS78-F1
#
_entry.id   AF-A0A7G8GS78-F1
#
_cell.length_a   1.000
_cell.length_b   1.000
_cell.length_c   1.000
_cell.angle_alpha   90.00
_cell.angle_beta   90.00
_cell.angle_gamma   90.00
#
_symmetry.space_group_name_H-M   'P 1'
#
loop_
_entity.id
_entity.type
_entity.pdbx_description
1 polymer ?
#
loop_
_entity_poly.entity_id
_entity_poly.type
_entity_poly.pdbx_seq_one_letter_code
_entity_poly.pdbx_strand_id
1 'polypeptide(L)'
;MLQRAATTVLVVLSVSSLVQQAGFAASERTTALVTIAEANARCLIETKQMKAAQAQDIATRFLTSKGVSDTDRNEVKSAPGYGDLMLRYIEEQGGCEELVRQLR
;
A
#
# COMPACT_ATOMS: atom_id res chain seq x y z
N MET A 1 -36.06 15.76 -50.14
CA MET A 1 -35.97 16.26 -48.76
C MET A 1 -36.65 15.25 -47.85
N LEU A 2 -35.96 14.68 -46.86
CA LEU A 2 -36.47 14.47 -45.48
C LEU A 2 -35.36 13.85 -44.63
N GLN A 3 -35.18 14.45 -43.46
CA GLN A 3 -33.99 14.41 -42.62
C GLN A 3 -33.70 13.06 -42.00
N ARG A 4 -32.40 12.71 -41.96
CA ARG A 4 -31.83 11.74 -41.03
C ARG A 4 -31.90 12.34 -39.62
N ALA A 5 -32.72 11.75 -38.75
CA ALA A 5 -32.67 12.05 -37.31
C ALA A 5 -31.41 11.39 -36.73
N ALA A 6 -30.34 12.17 -36.61
CA ALA A 6 -29.16 11.78 -35.86
C ALA A 6 -29.51 11.78 -34.36
N THR A 7 -29.63 10.59 -33.77
CA THR A 7 -29.80 10.43 -32.33
C THR A 7 -28.46 10.73 -31.67
N THR A 8 -28.32 11.94 -31.13
CA THR A 8 -27.16 12.38 -30.36
C THR A 8 -27.13 11.62 -29.04
N VAL A 9 -26.31 10.57 -28.94
CA VAL A 9 -25.98 9.92 -27.67
C VAL A 9 -24.99 10.83 -26.93
N LEU A 10 -25.50 11.55 -25.92
CA LEU A 10 -24.67 12.27 -24.97
C LEU A 10 -23.98 11.27 -24.02
N VAL A 11 -22.71 10.95 -24.31
CA VAL A 11 -21.82 10.24 -23.38
C VAL A 11 -21.26 11.26 -22.40
N VAL A 12 -21.89 11.39 -21.23
CA VAL A 12 -21.36 12.20 -20.11
C VAL A 12 -21.36 11.34 -18.85
N LEU A 13 -20.40 10.41 -18.72
CA LEU A 13 -20.29 9.56 -17.51
C LEU A 13 -18.87 8.99 -17.27
N SER A 14 -17.81 9.56 -17.83
CA SER A 14 -16.46 8.95 -17.81
C SER A 14 -15.45 9.57 -16.84
N VAL A 15 -15.73 10.73 -16.24
CA VAL A 15 -14.73 11.43 -15.40
C VAL A 15 -14.70 10.92 -13.96
N SER A 16 -15.86 10.55 -13.40
CA SER A 16 -15.96 10.05 -12.02
C SER A 16 -15.27 8.69 -11.83
N SER A 17 -15.37 7.82 -12.83
CA SER A 17 -14.76 6.47 -12.78
C SER A 17 -13.23 6.53 -12.75
N LEU A 18 -12.62 7.47 -13.47
CA LEU A 18 -11.16 7.64 -13.50
C LEU A 18 -10.62 8.14 -12.15
N VAL A 19 -11.33 9.08 -11.51
CA VAL A 19 -10.92 9.62 -10.20
C VAL A 19 -11.06 8.57 -9.10
N GLN A 20 -12.15 7.79 -9.12
CA GLN A 20 -12.34 6.67 -8.18
C GLN A 20 -11.26 5.62 -8.33
N GLN A 21 -10.94 5.22 -9.56
CA GLN A 21 -9.93 4.21 -9.83
C GLN A 21 -8.52 4.68 -9.45
N ALA A 22 -8.21 5.97 -9.64
CA ALA A 22 -6.97 6.55 -9.14
C ALA A 22 -6.89 6.55 -7.61
N GLY A 23 -8.01 6.82 -6.91
CA GLY A 23 -8.09 6.75 -5.44
C GLY A 23 -7.89 5.33 -4.90
N PHE A 24 -8.55 4.33 -5.50
CA PHE A 24 -8.34 2.93 -5.13
C PHE A 24 -6.90 2.48 -5.37
N ALA A 25 -6.32 2.80 -6.53
CA ALA A 25 -4.92 2.45 -6.84
C ALA A 25 -3.92 3.16 -5.92
N ALA A 26 -4.16 4.41 -5.55
CA ALA A 26 -3.34 5.14 -4.58
C ALA A 26 -3.43 4.51 -3.18
N SER A 27 -4.65 4.15 -2.74
CA SER A 27 -4.88 3.45 -1.47
C SER A 27 -4.19 2.08 -1.45
N GLU A 28 -4.36 1.26 -2.49
CA GLU A 28 -3.70 -0.05 -2.62
C GLU A 28 -2.17 0.07 -2.59
N ARG A 29 -1.62 1.04 -3.33
CA ARG A 29 -0.18 1.32 -3.33
C ARG A 29 0.32 1.70 -1.94
N THR A 30 -0.41 2.57 -1.24
CA THR A 30 -0.07 2.98 0.12
C THR A 30 -0.13 1.79 1.08
N THR A 31 -1.19 0.99 1.03
CA THR A 31 -1.31 -0.23 1.83
C THR A 31 -0.16 -1.20 1.58
N ALA A 32 0.19 -1.44 0.31
CA ALA A 32 1.32 -2.30 -0.05
C ALA A 32 2.65 -1.78 0.51
N LEU A 33 2.94 -0.49 0.35
CA LEU A 33 4.17 0.12 0.86
C LEU A 33 4.27 0.01 2.38
N VAL A 34 3.19 0.34 3.09
CA VAL A 34 3.12 0.26 4.56
C VAL A 34 3.30 -1.18 5.03
N THR A 35 2.66 -2.13 4.37
CA THR A 35 2.79 -3.57 4.66
C THR A 35 4.22 -4.05 4.53
N ILE A 36 4.87 -3.73 3.40
CA ILE A 36 6.27 -4.14 3.13
C ILE A 36 7.21 -3.53 4.17
N ALA A 37 7.08 -2.23 4.44
CA ALA A 37 7.97 -1.53 5.36
C ALA A 37 7.83 -2.03 6.82
N GLU A 38 6.60 -2.23 7.28
CA GLU A 38 6.33 -2.73 8.64
C GLU A 38 6.71 -4.21 8.79
N ALA A 39 6.49 -5.03 7.75
CA ALA A 39 6.95 -6.42 7.73
C ALA A 39 8.49 -6.50 7.82
N ASN A 40 9.20 -5.69 7.04
CA ASN A 40 10.66 -5.59 7.10
C ASN A 40 11.13 -5.15 8.49
N ALA A 41 10.52 -4.10 9.06
CA ALA A 41 10.87 -3.65 10.40
C ALA A 41 10.63 -4.73 11.45
N ARG A 42 9.47 -5.39 11.42
CA ARG A 42 9.12 -6.49 12.31
C ARG A 42 10.13 -7.62 12.22
N CYS A 43 10.43 -8.10 11.01
CA CYS A 43 11.33 -9.22 10.83
C CYS A 43 12.77 -8.90 11.23
N LEU A 44 13.25 -7.67 11.00
CA LEU A 44 14.56 -7.22 11.50
C LEU A 44 14.63 -7.23 13.04
N ILE A 45 13.51 -6.93 13.72
CA ILE A 45 13.42 -6.98 15.19
C ILE A 45 13.38 -8.43 15.68
N GLU A 46 12.48 -9.25 15.13
CA GLU A 46 12.27 -10.64 15.55
C GLU A 46 13.52 -11.50 15.35
N THR A 47 14.23 -11.30 14.24
CA THR A 47 15.50 -11.98 13.93
C THR A 47 16.73 -11.33 14.59
N LYS A 48 16.51 -10.37 15.49
CA LYS A 48 17.55 -9.67 16.28
C LYS A 48 18.62 -8.98 15.44
N GLN A 49 18.33 -8.64 14.19
CA GLN A 49 19.24 -7.89 13.33
C GLN A 49 19.24 -6.39 13.63
N MET A 50 18.16 -5.90 14.25
CA MET A 50 18.01 -4.48 14.54
C MET A 50 17.18 -4.21 15.80
N LYS A 51 17.48 -3.11 16.50
CA LYS A 51 16.66 -2.63 17.62
C LYS A 51 15.34 -2.07 17.10
N ALA A 52 14.28 -2.21 17.90
CA ALA A 52 12.93 -1.75 17.55
C ALA A 52 12.87 -0.28 17.09
N ALA A 53 13.46 0.63 17.85
CA ALA A 53 13.46 2.06 17.51
C ALA A 53 14.15 2.35 16.16
N GLN A 54 15.25 1.65 15.88
CA GLN A 54 16.00 1.84 14.64
C GLN A 54 15.26 1.25 13.43
N ALA A 55 14.67 0.06 13.58
CA ALA A 55 13.89 -0.57 12.51
C ALA A 55 12.66 0.27 12.14
N GLN A 56 11.97 0.79 13.15
CA GLN A 56 10.81 1.66 12.98
C GLN A 56 11.17 3.03 12.36
N ASP A 57 12.31 3.61 12.76
CA ASP A 57 12.83 4.84 12.12
C ASP A 57 13.16 4.62 10.64
N ILE A 58 13.78 3.50 10.28
CA ILE A 58 14.07 3.17 8.88
C ILE A 58 12.78 2.98 8.07
N ALA A 59 11.82 2.22 8.58
CA ALA A 59 10.52 2.03 7.92
C ALA A 59 9.79 3.36 7.72
N THR A 60 9.77 4.22 8.75
CA THR A 60 9.17 5.55 8.68
C THR A 60 9.83 6.41 7.62
N ARG A 61 11.16 6.50 7.60
CA ARG A 61 11.89 7.28 6.59
C ARG A 61 11.70 6.74 5.18
N PHE A 62 11.68 5.42 5.02
CA PHE A 62 11.38 4.79 3.73
C PHE A 62 9.99 5.21 3.23
N LEU A 63 8.96 5.10 4.07
CA LEU A 63 7.58 5.45 3.70
C LEU A 63 7.44 6.95 3.37
N THR A 64 8.05 7.82 4.17
CA THR A 64 8.10 9.26 3.89
C THR A 64 8.80 9.53 2.55
N SER A 65 9.91 8.85 2.24
CA SER A 65 10.60 8.99 0.95
C SER A 65 9.76 8.54 -0.25
N LYS A 66 8.75 7.69 -0.02
CA LYS A 66 7.78 7.23 -1.04
C LYS A 66 6.52 8.09 -1.11
N GLY A 67 6.46 9.17 -0.33
CA GLY A 67 5.33 10.10 -0.29
C GLY A 67 4.17 9.62 0.57
N VAL A 68 4.36 8.63 1.43
CA VAL A 68 3.32 8.15 2.35
C VAL A 68 3.37 8.95 3.64
N SER A 69 2.30 9.71 3.94
CA SER A 69 2.23 10.56 5.12
C SER A 69 1.98 9.78 6.41
N ASP A 70 2.28 10.37 7.56
CA ASP A 70 1.96 9.80 8.88
C ASP A 70 0.48 9.45 9.02
N THR A 71 -0.40 10.31 8.50
CA THR A 71 -1.85 10.09 8.47
C THR A 71 -2.19 8.85 7.67
N ASP A 72 -1.68 8.72 6.45
CA ASP A 72 -1.96 7.56 5.59
C ASP A 72 -1.44 6.26 6.21
N ARG A 73 -0.26 6.29 6.82
CA ARG A 73 0.30 5.12 7.53
C ARG A 73 -0.61 4.71 8.68
N ASN A 74 -1.08 5.67 9.47
CA ASN A 74 -1.94 5.40 10.61
C ASN A 74 -3.32 4.90 10.15
N GLU A 75 -3.86 5.42 9.07
CA GLU A 75 -5.11 4.94 8.46
C GLU A 75 -4.97 3.47 8.05
N VAL A 76 -3.91 3.12 7.31
CA VAL A 76 -3.65 1.72 6.94
C VAL A 76 -3.47 0.82 8.17
N LYS A 77 -2.64 1.24 9.13
CA LYS A 77 -2.32 0.42 10.31
C LYS A 77 -3.50 0.22 11.26
N SER A 78 -4.46 1.15 11.26
CA SER A 78 -5.68 1.06 12.06
C SER A 78 -6.83 0.34 11.35
N ALA A 79 -6.70 0.05 10.05
CA ALA A 79 -7.71 -0.68 9.31
C ALA A 79 -7.89 -2.10 9.87
N PRO A 80 -9.15 -2.58 10.00
CA PRO A 80 -9.43 -3.95 10.41
C PRO A 80 -8.73 -4.98 9.51
N GLY A 81 -8.06 -5.97 10.10
CA GLY A 81 -7.38 -7.04 9.38
C GLY A 81 -5.99 -6.68 8.84
N TYR A 82 -5.48 -5.46 9.05
CA TYR A 82 -4.13 -5.09 8.61
C TYR A 82 -3.03 -5.98 9.21
N GLY A 83 -3.16 -6.37 10.48
CA GLY A 83 -2.21 -7.29 11.13
C GLY A 83 -2.12 -8.66 10.42
N ASP A 84 -3.27 -9.22 10.03
CA ASP A 84 -3.34 -10.50 9.31
C ASP A 84 -2.81 -10.37 7.88
N LEU A 85 -3.06 -9.23 7.24
CA LEU A 85 -2.50 -8.91 5.93
C LEU A 85 -0.97 -8.86 5.97
N MET A 86 -0.39 -8.21 6.97
CA MET A 86 1.07 -8.17 7.16
C MET A 86 1.67 -9.53 7.48
N LEU A 87 1.02 -10.32 8.36
CA LEU A 87 1.46 -11.68 8.68
C LEU A 87 1.48 -12.58 7.46
N ARG A 88 0.39 -12.57 6.68
CA ARG A 88 0.31 -13.33 5.43
C ARG A 88 1.36 -12.88 4.42
N TYR A 89 1.62 -11.57 4.30
CA TYR A 89 2.72 -11.10 3.45
C TYR A 89 4.06 -11.71 3.89
N ILE A 90 4.37 -11.72 5.19
CA ILE A 90 5.59 -12.35 5.72
C ILE A 90 5.64 -13.84 5.38
N GLU A 91 4.53 -14.57 5.56
CA GLU A 91 4.43 -15.99 5.22
C GLU A 91 4.65 -16.25 3.73
N GLU A 92 4.05 -15.43 2.85
CA GLU A 92 4.22 -15.50 1.40
C GLU A 92 5.67 -15.20 0.97
N GLN A 93 6.41 -14.39 1.75
CA GLN A 93 7.84 -14.18 1.54
C GLN A 93 8.72 -15.32 2.08
N GLY A 94 8.16 -16.37 2.69
CA GLY A 94 8.92 -17.49 3.26
C GLY A 94 9.33 -17.28 4.72
N GLY A 95 8.69 -16.35 5.43
CA GLY A 95 8.95 -16.06 6.84
C GLY A 95 10.01 -14.98 7.06
N CYS A 96 10.24 -14.63 8.33
CA CYS A 96 11.12 -13.51 8.67
C CYS A 96 12.60 -13.76 8.38
N GLU A 97 13.11 -14.99 8.50
CA GLU A 97 14.50 -15.27 8.12
C GLU A 97 14.74 -15.01 6.64
N GLU A 98 13.83 -15.46 5.78
CA GLU A 98 13.94 -15.34 4.34
C GLU A 98 13.79 -13.89 3.90
N LEU A 99 12.80 -13.18 4.44
CA LEU A 99 12.59 -11.77 4.15
C LEU A 99 13.81 -10.93 4.56
N VAL A 100 14.42 -11.19 5.72
CA VAL A 100 15.65 -10.51 6.14
C VAL A 100 16.84 -10.87 5.25
N ARG A 101 16.92 -12.11 4.74
CA ARG A 101 17.95 -12.53 3.78
C ARG A 101 17.88 -11.72 2.49
N GLN A 102 16.68 -11.37 2.02
CA GLN A 102 16.46 -10.58 0.80
C GLN A 102 16.81 -9.09 0.96
N LEU A 103 16.93 -8.59 2.19
CA LEU A 103 17.33 -7.21 2.49
C LEU A 103 18.86 -7.00 2.48
N ARG A 104 19.65 -8.06 2.34
CA ARG A 104 21.11 -8.06 2.34
C ARG A 104 21.66 -8.16 0.92
#